data_AF-A0A524IY83-F1
#
_entry.id   AF-A0A524IY83-F1
#
_cell.length_a   1.000
_cell.length_b   1.000
_cell.length_c   1.000
_cell.angle_alpha   90.00
_cell.angle_beta   90.00
_cell.angle_gamma   90.00
#
_symmetry.space_group_name_H-M   'P 1'
#
loop_
_entity.id
_entity.type
_entity.pdbx_description
1 polymer ?
#
loop_
_entity_poly.entity_id
_entity_poly.type
_entity_poly.pdbx_seq_one_letter_code
_entity_poly.pdbx_strand_id
1 'polypeptide(L)' 'RYWYDEATGKVFCLAEAPSAEAAIAVHREAHGLLADQIVEVKEGA' A
#
# COMPACT_ATOMS: atom_id res chain seq x y z
N ARG A 1 0.95 -7.47 -3.78
CA ARG A 1 -0.19 -8.26 -3.25
C ARG A 1 -1.18 -7.31 -2.58
N TYR A 2 -2.46 -7.66 -2.54
CA TYR A 2 -3.46 -6.86 -1.81
C TYR A 2 -4.44 -7.77 -1.08
N TRP A 3 -5.05 -7.22 -0.02
CA TRP A 3 -6.10 -7.86 0.77
C TRP A 3 -7.14 -6.82 1.14
N TYR A 4 -8.41 -7.23 1.19
CA TYR A 4 -9.53 -6.41 1.61
C TYR A 4 -10.28 -7.13 2.75
N ASP A 5 -10.49 -6.43 3.85
CA ASP A 5 -11.33 -6.88 4.96
C ASP A 5 -12.70 -6.22 4.84
N GLU A 6 -13.69 -6.99 4.36
CA GLU A 6 -15.06 -6.51 4.17
C GLU A 6 -15.75 -6.07 5.47
N ALA A 7 -15.39 -6.67 6.61
CA ALA A 7 -16.03 -6.36 7.89
C ALA A 7 -15.60 -4.98 8.42
N THR A 8 -14.36 -4.58 8.14
CA THR A 8 -13.81 -3.29 8.61
C THR A 8 -13.67 -2.24 7.50
N GLY A 9 -13.83 -2.65 6.23
CA GLY A 9 -13.60 -1.79 5.07
C GLY A 9 -12.12 -1.46 4.83
N LYS A 10 -11.19 -2.21 5.43
CA LYS A 10 -9.74 -1.94 5.33
C LYS A 10 -9.11 -2.62 4.13
N VAL A 11 -8.23 -1.90 3.43
CA VAL A 11 -7.40 -2.42 2.34
C VAL A 11 -5.94 -2.44 2.80
N PHE A 12 -5.26 -3.54 2.53
CA PHE A 12 -3.83 -3.70 2.78
C PHE A 12 -3.13 -4.00 1.46
N CYS A 13 -2.07 -3.26 1.16
CA CYS A 13 -1.24 -3.46 -0.02
C CYS A 13 0.18 -3.79 0.41
N LEU A 14 0.77 -4.82 -0.19
CA LEU A 14 2.21 -5.10 -0.13
C LEU A 14 2.79 -4.91 -1.51
N ALA A 15 3.69 -3.94 -1.66
CA ALA A 15 4.35 -3.61 -2.91
C ALA A 15 5.85 -3.40 -2.67
N GLU A 16 6.64 -3.68 -3.71
CA GLU A 16 8.04 -3.28 -3.77
C GLU A 16 8.12 -1.95 -4.52
N ALA A 17 8.84 -0.99 -3.95
CA ALA A 17 9.02 0.33 -4.52
C ALA A 17 10.37 0.91 -4.08
N PRO A 18 10.98 1.82 -4.86
CA PRO A 18 12.25 2.44 -4.50
C PRO A 18 12.14 3.39 -3.29
N SER A 19 10.93 3.86 -2.96
CA SER A 19 10.63 4.62 -1.74
C SER A 19 9.13 4.59 -1.41
N ALA A 20 8.77 5.04 -0.21
CA ALA A 20 7.38 5.22 0.18
C ALA A 20 6.65 6.24 -0.72
N GLU A 21 7.32 7.32 -1.11
CA GLU A 21 6.78 8.35 -2.01
C GLU A 21 6.48 7.78 -3.40
N ALA A 22 7.33 6.88 -3.90
CA ALA A 22 7.09 6.22 -5.18
C ALA A 22 5.83 5.34 -5.13
N ALA A 23 5.63 4.60 -4.03
CA ALA A 23 4.40 3.84 -3.85
C ALA A 23 3.15 4.76 -3.76
N ILE A 24 3.25 5.88 -3.05
CA ILE A 24 2.17 6.90 -2.97
C ILE A 24 1.86 7.48 -4.35
N ALA A 25 2.88 7.82 -5.15
CA ALA A 25 2.70 8.37 -6.49
C ALA A 25 1.94 7.42 -7.40
N VAL A 26 2.33 6.14 -7.43
CA VAL A 26 1.64 5.11 -8.22
C VAL A 26 0.18 4.96 -7.79
N HIS A 27 -0.09 4.88 -6.49
CA HIS A 27 -1.48 4.81 -5.99
C HIS A 27 -2.31 6.04 -6.37
N ARG A 28 -1.72 7.24 -6.27
CA ARG A 28 -2.37 8.50 -6.69
C ARG A 28 -2.73 8.47 -8.17
N GLU A 29 -1.77 8.12 -9.02
CA GLU A 29 -1.94 8.14 -10.48
C GLU A 29 -2.85 7.04 -10.97
N ALA A 30 -2.81 5.86 -10.36
CA ALA A 30 -3.61 4.71 -10.77
C ALA A 30 -5.10 4.89 -10.44
N HIS A 31 -5.42 5.28 -9.22
CA HIS A 31 -6.81 5.29 -8.74
C HIS A 31 -7.14 6.42 -7.75
N GLY A 32 -6.20 7.33 -7.45
CA GLY A 32 -6.44 8.48 -6.58
C GLY A 32 -6.57 8.17 -5.08
N LEU A 33 -6.91 6.94 -4.69
CA LEU A 33 -6.89 6.49 -3.29
C LEU A 33 -5.45 6.42 -2.76
N LEU A 34 -5.23 6.91 -1.54
CA LEU A 34 -3.94 6.87 -0.85
C LEU A 34 -4.07 6.07 0.43
N ALA A 35 -2.98 5.44 0.86
CA ALA A 35 -2.94 4.76 2.14
C ALA A 35 -2.92 5.77 3.29
N ASP A 36 -3.69 5.51 4.35
CA ASP A 36 -3.61 6.28 5.60
C ASP A 36 -2.25 6.11 6.29
N GLN A 37 -1.63 4.94 6.11
CA GLN A 37 -0.31 4.60 6.64
C GLN A 37 0.52 3.84 5.61
N ILE A 38 1.81 4.19 5.52
CA ILE A 38 2.80 3.47 4.75
C ILE A 38 3.95 3.08 5.66
N VAL A 39 4.30 1.80 5.67
CA VAL A 39 5.34 1.24 6.55
C VAL A 39 6.28 0.41 5.69
N GLU A 40 7.56 0.77 5.70
CA GLU A 40 8.59 -0.05 5.07
C GLU A 40 8.76 -1.34 5.88
N VAL A 41 8.74 -2.47 5.19
CA VAL A 41 8.86 -3.79 5.80
C VAL A 41 9.98 -4.57 5.13
N LYS A 42 10.61 -5.46 5.90
CA LYS A 42 11.51 -6.48 5.37
C LYS A 42 10.77 -7.81 5.36
N GLU A 43 10.94 -8.56 4.28
CA GLU A 43 10.51 -9.96 4.26
C GLU A 43 11.24 -10.72 5.38
N GLY A 44 10.59 -11.75 5.93
CA GLY A 44 11.10 -12.52 7.06
C GLY A 44 12.48 -13.15 6.81
N ALA A 45 13.02 -13.76 7.86
CA ALA A 45 14.28 -14.52 7.79
C ALA A 45 14.11 -15.87 7.07
#